data_AF-A0A3M0MYI4-F1
#
_entry.id   AF-A0A3M0MYI4-F1
#
_cell.length_a   1.000
_cell.length_b   1.000
_cell.length_c   1.000
_cell.angle_alpha   90.00
_cell.angle_beta   90.00
_cell.angle_gamma   90.00
#
_symmetry.space_group_name_H-M   'P 1'
#
loop_
_entity.id
_entity.type
_entity.pdbx_description
1 polymer ?
#
loop_
_entity_poly.entity_id
_entity_poly.type
_entity_poly.pdbx_seq_one_letter_code
_entity_poly.pdbx_strand_id
1 'polypeptide(L)'
;MRLLQLLFAVAGLTVSAPVFAGDASGLDPAAIDRCIGAGEGGNCADAGMQACREYAETKYTGDDPDFVEKNCLDASHQAWEAKLSETYQALLDKEAEAGIKPQEMLRQTEHAWIGFRDSLCDYRADAATAREASGELARLECQRDEAARHWALLNARLRDMPE
;
A
#
# COMPACT_ATOMS: atom_id res chain seq x y z
N MET A 1 11.69 16.48 63.82
CA MET A 1 10.23 16.28 63.65
C MET A 1 9.77 17.14 62.48
N ARG A 2 9.38 16.50 61.35
CA ARG A 2 8.51 16.98 60.24
C ARG A 2 8.93 18.30 59.50
N LEU A 3 8.78 18.48 58.18
CA LEU A 3 7.90 17.87 57.19
C LEU A 3 8.59 17.69 55.82
N LEU A 4 8.24 16.57 55.20
CA LEU A 4 8.38 16.18 53.81
C LEU A 4 7.72 17.22 52.86
N GLN A 5 8.43 17.68 51.83
CA GLN A 5 7.82 18.31 50.66
C GLN A 5 7.85 17.29 49.51
N LEU A 6 6.71 16.63 49.28
CA LEU A 6 6.44 15.80 48.11
C LEU A 6 5.99 16.72 46.97
N LEU A 7 6.86 16.90 45.98
CA LEU A 7 6.51 17.44 44.66
C LEU A 7 5.80 16.34 43.88
N PHE A 8 4.48 16.51 43.69
CA PHE A 8 3.66 15.70 42.80
C PHE A 8 4.03 15.99 41.34
N ALA A 9 4.76 15.09 40.69
CA ALA A 9 4.89 15.05 39.24
C ALA A 9 3.69 14.30 38.65
N VAL A 10 2.68 15.03 38.18
CA VAL A 10 1.57 14.46 37.40
C VAL A 10 2.08 14.21 35.98
N ALA A 11 2.56 12.99 35.74
CA ALA A 11 2.85 12.50 34.40
C ALA A 11 1.53 12.17 33.69
N GLY A 12 1.06 13.09 32.86
CA GLY A 12 -0.10 12.87 31.99
C GLY A 12 0.24 11.87 30.88
N LEU A 13 -0.17 10.62 31.05
CA LEU A 13 -0.21 9.61 30.00
C LEU A 13 -1.31 9.98 29.00
N THR A 14 -0.94 10.66 27.92
CA THR A 14 -1.82 10.79 26.75
C THR A 14 -1.87 9.44 26.04
N VAL A 15 -2.94 8.68 26.27
CA VAL A 15 -3.25 7.49 25.47
C VAL A 15 -3.73 7.98 24.11
N SER A 16 -2.83 7.99 23.13
CA SER A 16 -3.18 8.22 21.73
C SER A 16 -4.00 7.02 21.26
N ALA A 17 -5.34 7.15 21.26
CA ALA A 17 -6.17 6.17 20.58
C ALA A 17 -5.81 6.19 19.09
N PRO A 18 -5.65 5.02 18.43
CA PRO A 18 -5.46 4.99 16.99
C PRO A 18 -6.73 5.57 16.36
N VAL A 19 -6.60 6.75 15.77
CA VAL A 19 -7.60 7.27 14.84
C VAL A 19 -7.47 6.40 13.60
N PHE A 20 -8.42 5.48 13.42
CA PHE A 20 -8.72 4.95 12.09
C PHE A 20 -9.30 6.11 11.29
N ALA A 21 -8.42 6.93 10.70
CA ALA A 21 -8.82 7.81 9.63
C ALA A 21 -9.30 6.89 8.51
N GLY A 22 -10.62 6.79 8.32
CA GLY A 22 -11.16 6.19 7.10
C GLY A 22 -10.52 6.90 5.91
N ASP A 23 -10.11 6.13 4.91
CA ASP A 23 -9.50 6.70 3.72
C ASP A 23 -10.47 7.73 3.12
N ALA A 24 -10.05 9.00 3.06
CA ALA A 24 -10.86 10.10 2.57
C ALA A 24 -11.21 9.94 1.08
N SER A 25 -10.52 9.02 0.38
CA SER A 25 -10.78 8.65 -1.01
C SER A 25 -12.08 7.87 -1.22
N GLY A 26 -12.62 7.22 -0.18
CA GLY A 26 -13.76 6.30 -0.30
C GLY A 26 -13.37 4.88 -0.77
N LEU A 27 -12.09 4.58 -0.90
CA LEU A 27 -11.60 3.21 -1.08
C LEU A 27 -12.05 2.32 0.09
N ASP A 28 -12.38 1.05 -0.21
CA ASP A 28 -12.61 0.00 0.80
C ASP A 28 -11.39 -0.95 0.86
N PRO A 29 -10.39 -0.70 1.73
CA PRO A 29 -9.25 -1.61 1.89
C PRO A 29 -9.66 -3.02 2.35
N ALA A 30 -10.80 -3.16 3.04
CA ALA A 30 -11.27 -4.47 3.46
C ALA A 30 -11.78 -5.30 2.27
N ALA A 31 -12.13 -4.68 1.14
CA ALA A 31 -12.41 -5.40 -0.11
C ALA A 31 -11.16 -6.11 -0.65
N ILE A 32 -9.99 -5.48 -0.51
CA ILE A 32 -8.70 -6.10 -0.86
C ILE A 32 -8.47 -7.33 0.02
N ASP A 33 -8.66 -7.20 1.35
CA ASP A 33 -8.48 -8.33 2.27
C ASP A 33 -9.42 -9.50 1.99
N ARG A 34 -10.69 -9.20 1.68
CA ARG A 34 -11.67 -10.22 1.28
C ARG A 34 -11.27 -10.93 0.00
N CYS A 35 -10.78 -10.19 -1.00
CA CYS A 35 -10.29 -10.77 -2.25
C CYS A 35 -9.06 -11.66 -2.03
N ILE A 36 -8.10 -11.21 -1.21
CA ILE A 36 -6.92 -12.00 -0.83
C ILE A 36 -7.34 -13.29 -0.13
N GLY A 37 -8.29 -13.20 0.82
CA GLY A 37 -8.82 -14.34 1.56
C GLY A 37 -9.54 -15.37 0.67
N ALA A 38 -10.04 -14.95 -0.50
CA ALA A 38 -10.62 -15.84 -1.51
C ALA A 38 -9.56 -16.57 -2.37
N GLY A 39 -8.27 -16.24 -2.22
CA GLY A 39 -7.15 -16.93 -2.89
C GLY A 39 -6.71 -16.30 -4.22
N GLU A 40 -7.17 -15.09 -4.54
CA GLU A 40 -6.87 -14.44 -5.82
C GLU A 40 -5.51 -13.72 -5.85
N GLY A 41 -4.88 -13.52 -4.70
CA GLY A 41 -3.51 -13.01 -4.59
C GLY A 41 -3.33 -11.65 -5.28
N GLY A 42 -2.36 -11.56 -6.18
CA GLY A 42 -2.06 -10.32 -6.92
C GLY A 42 -3.14 -9.90 -7.94
N ASN A 43 -4.14 -10.74 -8.21
CA ASN A 43 -5.27 -10.38 -9.08
C ASN A 43 -6.30 -9.48 -8.37
N CYS A 44 -6.11 -9.21 -7.09
CA CYS A 44 -6.97 -8.33 -6.29
C CYS A 44 -6.73 -6.84 -6.53
N ALA A 45 -5.87 -6.44 -7.46
CA ALA A 45 -5.43 -5.04 -7.64
C ALA A 45 -6.60 -4.04 -7.71
N ASP A 46 -7.69 -4.42 -8.39
CA ASP A 46 -8.91 -3.60 -8.56
C ASP A 46 -9.89 -3.64 -7.37
N ALA A 47 -9.66 -4.50 -6.36
CA ALA A 47 -10.57 -4.65 -5.25
C ALA A 47 -10.71 -3.34 -4.47
N GLY A 48 -11.96 -2.92 -4.21
CA GLY A 48 -12.29 -1.66 -3.53
C GLY A 48 -12.36 -0.43 -4.43
N MET A 49 -11.87 -0.50 -5.68
CA MET A 49 -11.91 0.63 -6.63
C MET A 49 -13.34 1.09 -6.94
N GLN A 50 -14.28 0.15 -7.04
CA GLN A 50 -15.68 0.48 -7.31
C GLN A 50 -16.31 1.35 -6.21
N ALA A 51 -16.03 1.04 -4.94
CA ALA A 51 -16.51 1.83 -3.81
C ALA A 51 -15.91 3.25 -3.82
N CYS A 52 -14.63 3.37 -4.18
CA CYS A 52 -13.98 4.66 -4.35
C CYS A 52 -14.66 5.48 -5.45
N ARG A 53 -14.91 4.91 -6.63
CA ARG A 53 -15.59 5.60 -7.74
C ARG A 53 -16.98 6.09 -7.33
N GLU A 54 -17.79 5.20 -6.75
CA GLU A 54 -19.13 5.56 -6.27
C GLU A 54 -19.10 6.70 -5.24
N TYR A 55 -18.15 6.66 -4.30
CA TYR A 55 -17.97 7.75 -3.34
C TYR A 55 -17.54 9.05 -4.02
N ALA A 56 -16.49 9.01 -4.83
CA ALA A 56 -15.89 10.17 -5.47
C ALA A 56 -16.84 10.86 -6.45
N GLU A 57 -17.66 10.12 -7.19
CA GLU A 57 -18.71 10.67 -8.07
C GLU A 57 -19.72 11.53 -7.30
N THR A 58 -20.02 11.22 -6.04
CA THR A 58 -20.91 12.04 -5.21
C THR A 58 -20.25 13.27 -4.59
N LYS A 59 -18.91 13.30 -4.55
CA LYS A 59 -18.14 14.35 -3.87
C LYS A 59 -17.47 15.32 -4.82
N TYR A 60 -17.08 14.85 -6.00
CA TYR A 60 -16.32 15.64 -6.95
C TYR A 60 -17.24 16.60 -7.72
N THR A 61 -16.88 17.88 -7.71
CA THR A 61 -17.62 18.96 -8.39
C THR A 61 -16.74 19.74 -9.36
N GLY A 62 -15.55 19.21 -9.70
CA GLY A 62 -14.62 19.83 -10.65
C GLY A 62 -14.90 19.44 -12.10
N ASP A 63 -14.01 19.87 -13.00
CA ASP A 63 -14.14 19.73 -14.44
C ASP A 63 -13.10 18.79 -15.09
N ASP A 64 -12.08 18.33 -14.36
CA ASP A 64 -11.16 17.28 -14.82
C ASP A 64 -11.92 15.94 -14.92
N PRO A 65 -12.11 15.38 -16.14
CA PRO A 65 -12.84 14.14 -16.36
C PRO A 65 -12.13 12.90 -15.82
N ASP A 66 -10.81 12.96 -15.63
CA ASP A 66 -10.01 11.83 -15.15
C ASP A 66 -9.81 11.87 -13.62
N PHE A 67 -10.21 12.96 -12.95
CA PHE A 67 -9.92 13.18 -11.53
C PHE A 67 -10.37 12.02 -10.64
N VAL A 68 -11.60 11.52 -10.83
CA VAL A 68 -12.15 10.41 -10.04
C VAL A 68 -11.28 9.17 -10.20
N GLU A 69 -10.92 8.81 -11.42
CA GLU A 69 -10.13 7.60 -11.69
C GLU A 69 -8.70 7.76 -11.17
N LYS A 70 -8.06 8.92 -11.40
CA LYS A 70 -6.72 9.22 -10.86
C LYS A 70 -6.68 9.09 -9.34
N ASN A 71 -7.64 9.70 -8.65
CA ASN A 71 -7.72 9.68 -7.20
C ASN A 71 -7.93 8.25 -6.66
N CYS A 72 -8.80 7.47 -7.31
CA CYS A 72 -9.04 6.09 -6.89
C CYS A 72 -7.85 5.16 -7.17
N LEU A 73 -7.17 5.33 -8.31
CA LEU A 73 -5.97 4.57 -8.62
C LEU A 73 -4.83 4.86 -7.64
N ASP A 74 -4.62 6.14 -7.30
CA ASP A 74 -3.63 6.56 -6.30
C ASP A 74 -3.96 6.01 -4.91
N ALA A 75 -5.20 6.12 -4.44
CA ALA A 75 -5.62 5.55 -3.17
C ALA A 75 -5.42 4.03 -3.12
N SER A 76 -5.80 3.31 -4.18
CA SER A 76 -5.61 1.87 -4.28
C SER A 76 -4.13 1.50 -4.31
N HIS A 77 -3.30 2.25 -5.05
CA HIS A 77 -1.85 2.06 -5.08
C HIS A 77 -1.26 2.23 -3.67
N GLN A 78 -1.63 3.28 -2.93
CA GLN A 78 -1.18 3.51 -1.57
C GLN A 78 -1.59 2.37 -0.62
N ALA A 79 -2.81 1.84 -0.74
CA ALA A 79 -3.26 0.69 0.04
C ALA A 79 -2.42 -0.57 -0.26
N TRP A 80 -2.06 -0.80 -1.51
CA TRP A 80 -1.19 -1.91 -1.92
C TRP A 80 0.27 -1.72 -1.47
N GLU A 81 0.82 -0.51 -1.57
CA GLU A 81 2.17 -0.18 -1.08
C GLU A 81 2.29 -0.33 0.44
N ALA A 82 1.24 0.01 1.19
CA ALA A 82 1.19 -0.24 2.63
C ALA A 82 1.32 -1.74 2.93
N LYS A 83 0.51 -2.58 2.28
CA LYS A 83 0.58 -4.05 2.43
C LYS A 83 1.93 -4.61 2.00
N LEU A 84 2.48 -4.11 0.90
CA LEU A 84 3.79 -4.51 0.40
C LEU A 84 4.88 -4.18 1.43
N SER A 85 4.89 -2.95 1.95
CA SER A 85 5.88 -2.49 2.94
C SER A 85 5.80 -3.28 4.24
N GLU A 86 4.59 -3.56 4.74
CA GLU A 86 4.38 -4.40 5.93
C GLU A 86 4.92 -5.82 5.72
N THR A 87 4.64 -6.41 4.55
CA THR A 87 5.09 -7.77 4.21
C THR A 87 6.62 -7.84 4.04
N TYR A 88 7.20 -6.84 3.38
CA TYR A 88 8.64 -6.69 3.23
C TYR A 88 9.34 -6.57 4.59
N GLN A 89 8.81 -5.74 5.51
CA GLN A 89 9.36 -5.59 6.84
C GLN A 89 9.27 -6.90 7.64
N ALA A 90 8.13 -7.60 7.57
CA ALA A 90 7.98 -8.90 8.23
C ALA A 90 8.97 -9.96 7.72
N LEU A 91 9.28 -9.96 6.42
CA LEU A 91 10.33 -10.81 5.85
C LEU A 91 11.71 -10.46 6.41
N LEU A 92 12.07 -9.18 6.43
CA LEU A 92 13.34 -8.73 7.01
C LEU A 92 13.47 -9.18 8.46
N ASP A 93 12.43 -9.00 9.26
CA ASP A 93 12.45 -9.34 10.69
C ASP A 93 12.62 -10.86 10.89
N LYS A 94 11.85 -11.70 10.18
CA LYS A 94 12.01 -13.16 10.24
C LYS A 94 13.40 -13.63 9.81
N GLU A 95 13.97 -13.03 8.76
CA GLU A 95 15.34 -13.34 8.34
C GLU A 95 16.38 -12.93 9.40
N ALA A 96 16.14 -11.82 10.11
CA ALA A 96 16.97 -11.35 11.22
C ALA A 96 16.96 -12.38 12.36
N GLU A 97 15.77 -12.81 12.76
CA GLU A 97 15.55 -13.75 13.85
C GLU A 97 16.21 -15.11 13.58
N ALA A 98 16.12 -15.59 12.35
CA ALA A 98 16.79 -16.82 11.94
C ALA A 98 18.32 -16.68 11.78
N GLY A 99 18.88 -15.49 12.02
CA GLY A 99 20.32 -15.21 11.96
C GLY A 99 20.90 -15.34 10.56
N ILE A 100 20.06 -15.23 9.52
CA ILE A 100 20.45 -15.46 8.14
C ILE A 100 20.77 -14.11 7.47
N LYS A 101 21.83 -14.09 6.66
CA LYS A 101 22.33 -12.90 5.94
C LYS A 101 21.59 -12.45 4.65
N PRO A 102 20.54 -13.13 4.10
CA PRO A 102 19.88 -12.69 2.87
C PRO A 102 19.16 -11.34 2.94
N GLN A 103 18.98 -10.72 4.11
CA GLN A 103 18.29 -9.43 4.21
C GLN A 103 18.86 -8.36 3.27
N GLU A 104 20.18 -8.37 3.07
CA GLU A 104 20.84 -7.46 2.12
C GLU A 104 20.47 -7.80 0.66
N MET A 105 20.37 -9.09 0.34
CA MET A 105 19.87 -9.53 -0.96
C MET A 105 18.39 -9.18 -1.14
N LEU A 106 17.57 -9.25 -0.09
CA LEU A 106 16.17 -8.84 -0.12
C LEU A 106 16.04 -7.33 -0.35
N ARG A 107 16.85 -6.49 0.33
CA ARG A 107 16.94 -5.04 0.05
C ARG A 107 17.32 -4.75 -1.39
N GLN A 108 18.33 -5.45 -1.91
CA GLN A 108 18.76 -5.29 -3.30
C GLN A 108 17.68 -5.73 -4.29
N THR A 109 16.95 -6.80 -3.96
CA THR A 109 15.82 -7.28 -4.76
C THR A 109 14.71 -6.24 -4.81
N GLU A 110 14.37 -5.63 -3.67
CA GLU A 110 13.35 -4.59 -3.59
C GLU A 110 13.73 -3.34 -4.39
N HIS A 111 14.98 -2.87 -4.25
CA HIS A 111 15.49 -1.76 -5.05
C HIS A 111 15.47 -2.06 -6.56
N ALA A 112 15.84 -3.28 -6.96
CA ALA A 112 15.80 -3.70 -8.36
C ALA A 112 14.36 -3.77 -8.89
N TRP A 113 13.42 -4.27 -8.08
CA TRP A 113 12.00 -4.30 -8.43
C TRP A 113 11.43 -2.90 -8.63
N ILE A 114 11.73 -1.94 -7.75
CA ILE A 114 11.29 -0.54 -7.91
C ILE A 114 11.75 0.02 -9.26
N GLY A 115 13.03 -0.16 -9.60
CA GLY A 115 13.56 0.30 -10.89
C GLY A 115 12.90 -0.38 -12.11
N PHE A 116 12.60 -1.67 -12.01
CA PHE A 116 11.84 -2.40 -13.02
C PHE A 116 10.40 -1.86 -13.14
N ARG A 117 9.67 -1.73 -12.04
CA ARG A 117 8.29 -1.22 -11.98
C ARG A 117 8.22 0.16 -12.64
N ASP A 118 9.10 1.07 -12.26
CA ASP A 118 9.07 2.44 -12.74
C ASP A 118 9.29 2.48 -14.27
N SER A 119 10.27 1.70 -14.77
CA SER A 119 10.54 1.57 -16.22
C SER A 119 9.37 0.93 -16.97
N LEU A 120 8.73 -0.09 -16.40
CA LEU A 120 7.56 -0.75 -16.97
C LEU A 120 6.37 0.21 -17.06
N CYS A 121 6.13 0.99 -16.00
CA CYS A 121 5.01 1.92 -15.95
C CYS A 121 5.24 3.17 -16.81
N ASP A 122 6.49 3.60 -17.01
CA ASP A 122 6.86 4.58 -18.04
C ASP A 122 6.52 4.04 -19.44
N TYR A 123 6.95 2.80 -19.73
CA TYR A 123 6.61 2.14 -20.99
C TYR A 123 5.10 2.04 -21.23
N ARG A 124 4.31 1.67 -20.21
CA ARG A 124 2.84 1.60 -20.33
C ARG A 124 2.22 2.98 -20.60
N ALA A 125 2.72 4.04 -19.97
CA ALA A 125 2.26 5.41 -20.21
C ALA A 125 2.55 5.87 -21.65
N ASP A 126 3.78 5.67 -22.12
CA ASP A 126 4.19 6.01 -23.49
C ASP A 126 3.38 5.23 -24.52
N ALA A 127 3.18 3.93 -24.29
CA ALA A 127 2.41 3.06 -25.17
C ALA A 127 0.91 3.40 -25.20
N ALA A 128 0.34 3.89 -24.10
CA ALA A 128 -1.04 4.38 -24.05
C ALA A 128 -1.17 5.72 -24.81
N THR A 129 -0.23 6.64 -24.59
CA THR A 129 -0.17 7.94 -25.29
C THR A 129 -0.06 7.75 -26.80
N ALA A 130 0.79 6.83 -27.26
CA ALA A 130 0.93 6.48 -28.68
C ALA A 130 -0.35 5.89 -29.31
N ARG A 131 -1.30 5.42 -28.48
CA ARG A 131 -2.62 4.92 -28.88
C ARG A 131 -3.75 5.91 -28.59
N GLU A 132 -3.41 7.18 -28.38
CA GLU A 132 -4.37 8.26 -28.10
C GLU A 132 -5.21 8.03 -26.82
N ALA A 133 -4.67 7.27 -25.86
CA ALA A 133 -5.26 7.06 -24.53
C ALA A 133 -4.49 7.84 -23.44
N SER A 134 -5.08 7.98 -22.24
CA SER A 134 -4.46 8.67 -21.11
C SER A 134 -3.24 7.91 -20.59
N GLY A 135 -2.04 8.40 -20.89
CA GLY A 135 -0.78 7.84 -20.40
C GLY A 135 -0.64 7.91 -18.88
N GLU A 136 -1.19 8.96 -18.26
CA GLU A 136 -1.19 9.15 -16.81
C GLU A 136 -2.03 8.08 -16.11
N LEU A 137 -3.25 7.81 -16.58
CA LEU A 137 -4.08 6.73 -16.04
C LEU A 137 -3.41 5.36 -16.22
N ALA A 138 -2.81 5.11 -17.39
CA ALA A 138 -2.10 3.86 -17.64
C ALA A 138 -0.89 3.67 -16.72
N ARG A 139 -0.20 4.76 -16.34
CA ARG A 139 0.86 4.72 -15.33
C ARG A 139 0.32 4.36 -13.95
N LEU A 140 -0.72 5.04 -13.50
CA LEU A 140 -1.29 4.84 -12.16
C LEU A 140 -1.85 3.41 -12.00
N GLU A 141 -2.55 2.91 -13.02
CA GLU A 141 -3.01 1.52 -13.08
C GLU A 141 -1.85 0.54 -12.98
N CYS A 142 -0.77 0.78 -13.74
CA CYS A 142 0.44 -0.03 -13.67
C CYS A 142 1.07 -0.05 -12.28
N GLN A 143 1.21 1.10 -11.62
CA GLN A 143 1.82 1.20 -10.30
C GLN A 143 1.03 0.41 -9.25
N ARG A 144 -0.30 0.57 -9.23
CA ARG A 144 -1.21 -0.20 -8.38
C ARG A 144 -1.07 -1.71 -8.63
N ASP A 145 -1.15 -2.13 -9.89
CA ASP A 145 -1.10 -3.53 -10.28
C ASP A 145 0.23 -4.18 -9.89
N GLU A 146 1.35 -3.51 -10.15
CA GLU A 146 2.67 -4.03 -9.83
C GLU A 146 2.91 -4.10 -8.32
N ALA A 147 2.40 -3.14 -7.55
CA ALA A 147 2.42 -3.23 -6.09
C ALA A 147 1.66 -4.46 -5.58
N ALA A 148 0.47 -4.74 -6.12
CA ALA A 148 -0.32 -5.93 -5.78
C ALA A 148 0.38 -7.24 -6.18
N ARG A 149 0.98 -7.29 -7.38
CA ARG A 149 1.73 -8.46 -7.87
C ARG A 149 2.96 -8.74 -7.00
N HIS A 150 3.72 -7.71 -6.68
CA HIS A 150 4.94 -7.86 -5.87
C HIS A 150 4.62 -8.20 -4.42
N TRP A 151 3.56 -7.61 -3.85
CA TRP A 151 3.02 -8.04 -2.57
C TRP A 151 2.71 -9.54 -2.57
N ALA A 152 2.06 -10.06 -3.61
CA ALA A 152 1.72 -11.48 -3.68
C ALA A 152 2.96 -12.39 -3.71
N LEU A 153 4.03 -11.96 -4.39
CA LEU A 153 5.32 -12.65 -4.41
C LEU A 153 5.98 -12.68 -3.02
N LEU A 154 6.08 -11.52 -2.36
CA LEU A 154 6.68 -11.43 -1.03
C LEU A 154 5.84 -12.14 0.03
N ASN A 155 4.51 -12.04 -0.04
CA ASN A 155 3.61 -12.70 0.89
C ASN A 155 3.66 -14.23 0.74
N ALA A 156 3.77 -14.75 -0.49
CA ALA A 156 4.02 -16.17 -0.69
C ALA A 156 5.33 -16.60 -0.01
N ARG A 157 6.41 -15.82 -0.21
CA ARG A 157 7.69 -16.09 0.44
C ARG A 157 7.60 -16.07 1.96
N LEU A 158 6.86 -15.12 2.53
CA LEU A 158 6.67 -14.96 3.97
C LEU A 158 5.94 -16.16 4.59
N ARG A 159 4.89 -16.66 3.92
CA ARG A 159 4.14 -17.85 4.35
C ARG A 159 4.95 -19.14 4.30
N ASP A 160 5.92 -19.22 3.39
CA ASP A 160 6.79 -20.39 3.24
C ASP A 160 7.97 -20.39 4.23
N MET A 161 8.14 -19.32 5.02
CA MET A 161 9.17 -19.29 6.06
C MET A 161 8.75 -20.16 7.26
N PRO A 162 9.67 -20.95 7.83
CA PRO A 162 9.38 -21.70 9.05
C PRO A 162 9.01 -20.77 10.22
N GLU A 163 8.21 -21.29 11.14
CA GLU A 163 7.94 -20.67 12.44
C GLU A 163 9.16 -20.72 13.36
#